data_AF-A0A1Y1WYK9-F1
#
_entry.id   AF-A0A1Y1WYK9-F1
#
_cell.length_a   1.000
_cell.length_b   1.000
_cell.length_c   1.000
_cell.angle_alpha   90.00
_cell.angle_beta   90.00
_cell.angle_gamma   90.00
#
_symmetry.space_group_name_H-M   'P 1'
#
loop_
_entity.id
_entity.type
_entity.pdbx_description
1 polymer ?
#
loop_
_entity_poly.entity_id
_entity_poly.type
_entity_poly.pdbx_seq_one_letter_code
_entity_poly.pdbx_strand_id
1 'polypeptide(L)'
;MDEDQNIRNRLAIEERPLKRIIKKYNTLIGQYKTASREEWNTSLESLLIMLETLEINLHRSKQIFEMNNKEVNEYKLKIKNIEKRIEEGKIEIEELKKQLDQSKEERKNKLEYDEMARNINKYPSRSQIQKHMDILNKQINMLEKEHNYYEETINLRKKQFHTLLVSADEILYSIKQNREGKEYEWIKAMDELSEDLTQEDESEMDENDDDKDDNILEDKVYMDES
;
A
#
# COMPACT_ATOMS: atom_id res chain seq x y z
N MET A 1 70.92 -0.59 -11.70
CA MET A 1 70.78 -1.96 -11.16
C MET A 1 72.15 -2.57 -10.85
N ASP A 2 73.14 -2.48 -11.74
CA ASP A 2 74.47 -3.05 -11.48
C ASP A 2 75.20 -2.39 -10.31
N GLU A 3 75.11 -1.06 -10.14
CA GLU A 3 75.80 -0.37 -9.03
C GLU A 3 75.26 -0.76 -7.65
N ASP A 4 73.94 -0.81 -7.46
CA ASP A 4 73.35 -1.26 -6.19
C ASP A 4 73.69 -2.73 -5.90
N GLN A 5 73.70 -3.58 -6.93
CA GLN A 5 74.11 -4.98 -6.79
C GLN A 5 75.61 -5.10 -6.45
N ASN A 6 76.46 -4.26 -7.04
CA ASN A 6 77.89 -4.21 -6.77
C ASN A 6 78.18 -3.67 -5.36
N ILE A 7 77.44 -2.65 -4.91
CA ILE A 7 77.50 -2.11 -3.55
C ILE A 7 77.04 -3.16 -2.54
N ARG A 8 75.97 -3.90 -2.83
CA ARG A 8 75.51 -5.04 -2.00
C ARG A 8 76.58 -6.12 -1.89
N ASN A 9 77.20 -6.49 -3.00
CA ASN A 9 78.25 -7.51 -3.03
C ASN A 9 79.51 -7.05 -2.28
N ARG A 10 79.90 -5.78 -2.41
CA ARG A 10 81.01 -5.17 -1.66
C ARG A 10 80.74 -5.04 -0.17
N LEU A 11 79.49 -4.80 0.22
CA LEU A 11 79.08 -4.71 1.62
C LEU A 11 78.94 -6.10 2.26
N ALA A 12 78.58 -7.12 1.47
CA ALA A 12 78.38 -8.49 1.93
C ALA A 12 79.69 -9.30 2.10
N ILE A 13 80.74 -8.96 1.35
CA ILE A 13 82.04 -9.62 1.45
C ILE A 13 82.96 -8.78 2.34
N GLU A 14 83.14 -9.20 3.59
CA GLU A 14 84.19 -8.64 4.43
C GLU A 14 85.56 -9.03 3.87
N GLU A 15 86.13 -8.19 2.99
CA GLU A 15 87.50 -8.39 2.48
C GLU A 15 88.58 -8.16 3.57
N ARG A 16 88.21 -7.54 4.68
CA ARG A 16 89.13 -7.13 5.76
C ARG A 16 89.78 -8.33 6.46
N PRO A 17 89.03 -9.36 6.93
CA PRO A 17 89.61 -10.63 7.42
C PRO A 17 90.59 -11.27 6.44
N LEU A 18 90.22 -11.38 5.16
CA LEU A 18 91.07 -11.99 4.14
C LEU A 18 92.38 -11.21 3.95
N LYS A 19 92.31 -9.88 3.88
CA LYS A 19 93.51 -9.01 3.80
C LYS A 19 94.41 -9.14 5.03
N ARG A 20 93.86 -9.35 6.23
CA ARG A 20 94.64 -9.61 7.46
C ARG A 20 95.35 -10.97 7.41
N ILE A 21 94.65 -12.01 6.96
CA ILE A 21 95.22 -13.36 6.80
C ILE A 21 96.37 -13.34 5.80
N ILE A 22 96.19 -12.70 4.64
CA ILE A 22 97.25 -12.55 3.62
C ILE A 22 98.47 -11.82 4.18
N LYS A 23 98.26 -10.73 4.93
CA LYS A 23 99.36 -9.99 5.58
C LYS A 23 100.09 -10.88 6.59
N LYS A 24 99.37 -11.59 7.45
CA LYS A 24 99.95 -12.50 8.45
C LYS A 24 100.73 -13.65 7.79
N TYR A 25 100.20 -14.21 6.72
CA TYR A 25 100.86 -15.25 5.92
C TYR A 25 102.19 -14.75 5.33
N ASN A 26 102.18 -13.56 4.71
CA ASN A 26 103.40 -12.96 4.18
C ASN A 26 104.44 -12.66 5.27
N THR A 27 103.99 -12.21 6.45
CA THR A 27 104.86 -12.03 7.62
C THR A 27 105.46 -13.35 8.11
N LEU A 28 104.66 -14.42 8.18
CA LEU A 28 105.11 -15.75 8.58
C LEU A 28 106.19 -16.32 7.64
N ILE A 29 106.02 -16.13 6.33
CA ILE A 29 107.03 -16.50 5.32
C ILE A 29 108.31 -15.70 5.51
N GLY A 30 108.20 -14.38 5.71
CA GLY A 30 109.35 -13.51 5.96
C GLY A 30 110.13 -13.87 7.24
N GLN A 31 109.45 -14.41 8.24
CA GLN A 31 110.01 -14.84 9.52
C GLN A 31 110.71 -16.21 9.46
N TYR A 32 110.52 -16.99 8.40
CA TYR A 32 111.01 -18.38 8.30
C TYR A 32 112.52 -18.53 8.48
N LYS A 33 113.31 -17.53 8.08
CA LYS A 33 114.79 -17.56 8.18
C LYS A 33 115.36 -16.74 9.35
N THR A 34 114.55 -15.91 9.99
CA THR A 34 115.00 -14.84 10.89
C THR A 34 114.46 -14.94 12.32
N ALA A 35 113.33 -15.62 12.52
CA ALA A 35 112.69 -15.76 13.82
C ALA A 35 113.14 -17.02 14.57
N SER A 36 112.99 -17.02 15.89
CA SER A 36 113.14 -18.23 16.70
C SER A 36 112.05 -19.26 16.36
N ARG A 37 112.34 -20.54 16.60
CA ARG A 37 111.38 -21.65 16.39
C ARG A 37 110.06 -21.40 17.12
N GLU A 38 110.13 -20.88 18.35
CA GLU A 38 108.97 -20.62 19.20
C GLU A 38 108.11 -19.47 18.64
N GLU A 39 108.74 -18.36 18.25
CA GLU A 39 108.06 -17.20 17.65
C GLU A 39 107.38 -17.56 16.32
N TRP A 40 108.04 -18.39 15.52
CA TRP A 40 107.48 -18.89 14.26
C TRP A 40 106.25 -19.78 14.51
N ASN A 41 106.32 -20.70 15.49
CA ASN A 41 105.20 -21.56 15.87
C ASN A 41 104.00 -20.74 16.38
N THR A 42 104.21 -19.76 17.25
CA THR A 42 103.12 -18.87 17.72
C THR A 42 102.49 -18.07 16.57
N SER A 43 103.31 -17.62 15.61
CA SER A 43 102.81 -16.91 14.43
C SER A 43 102.01 -17.82 13.49
N LEU A 44 102.38 -19.10 13.37
CA LEU A 44 101.65 -20.13 12.64
C LEU A 44 100.32 -20.47 13.32
N GLU A 45 100.31 -20.72 14.63
CA GLU A 45 99.07 -20.98 15.40
C GLU A 45 98.08 -19.81 15.28
N SER A 46 98.57 -18.58 15.38
CA SER A 46 97.77 -17.37 15.17
C SER A 46 97.16 -17.32 13.76
N LEU A 47 97.90 -17.74 12.72
CA LEU A 47 97.39 -17.81 11.35
C LEU A 47 96.29 -18.89 11.21
N LEU A 48 96.48 -20.05 11.81
CA LEU A 48 95.50 -21.14 11.80
C LEU A 48 94.18 -20.73 12.47
N ILE A 49 94.25 -20.08 13.63
CA ILE A 49 93.06 -19.56 14.32
C ILE A 49 92.31 -18.53 13.45
N MET A 50 93.04 -17.66 12.73
CA MET A 50 92.42 -16.71 11.82
C MET A 50 91.74 -17.38 10.62
N LEU A 51 92.31 -18.47 10.09
CA LEU A 51 91.71 -19.26 9.01
C LEU A 51 90.44 -19.98 9.49
N GLU A 52 90.48 -20.62 10.66
CA GLU A 52 89.32 -21.29 11.26
C GLU A 52 88.19 -20.29 11.55
N THR A 53 88.54 -19.10 12.07
CA THR A 53 87.55 -18.02 12.29
C THR A 53 86.92 -17.55 10.97
N LEU A 54 87.70 -17.45 9.89
CA LEU A 54 87.18 -17.10 8.57
C LEU A 54 86.20 -18.17 8.06
N GLU A 55 86.54 -19.45 8.22
CA GLU A 55 85.68 -20.57 7.83
C GLU A 55 84.33 -20.53 8.55
N ILE A 56 84.34 -20.34 9.86
CA ILE A 56 83.12 -20.20 10.68
C ILE A 56 82.26 -19.02 10.19
N ASN A 57 82.89 -17.87 9.91
CA ASN A 57 82.18 -16.69 9.44
C ASN A 57 81.56 -16.89 8.05
N LEU A 58 82.25 -17.59 7.14
CA LEU A 58 81.71 -17.95 5.84
C LEU A 58 80.52 -18.90 5.97
N HIS A 59 80.61 -19.90 6.84
CA HIS A 59 79.51 -20.82 7.11
C HIS A 59 78.28 -20.08 7.66
N ARG A 60 78.48 -19.20 8.63
CA ARG A 60 77.42 -18.35 9.20
C ARG A 60 76.79 -17.45 8.14
N SER A 61 77.59 -16.81 7.29
CA SER A 61 77.08 -15.94 6.21
C SER A 61 76.21 -16.73 5.22
N LYS A 62 76.63 -17.95 4.85
CA LYS A 62 75.83 -18.86 4.02
C LYS A 62 74.49 -19.21 4.68
N GLN A 63 74.50 -19.57 5.96
CA GLN A 63 73.25 -19.88 6.68
C GLN A 63 72.30 -18.68 6.75
N ILE A 64 72.81 -17.47 7.01
CA ILE A 64 72.02 -16.24 7.01
C ILE A 64 71.43 -15.99 5.61
N PHE A 65 72.20 -16.18 4.56
CA PHE A 65 71.72 -16.03 3.18
C PHE A 65 70.59 -17.02 2.86
N GLU A 66 70.75 -18.29 3.23
CA GLU A 66 69.70 -19.31 3.04
C GLU A 66 68.43 -19.00 3.84
N MET A 67 68.59 -18.56 5.09
CA MET A 67 67.48 -18.12 5.95
C MET A 67 66.74 -16.92 5.36
N ASN A 68 67.46 -15.88 4.95
CA ASN A 68 66.88 -14.68 4.34
C ASN A 68 66.09 -15.01 3.06
N ASN A 69 66.59 -15.94 2.23
CA ASN A 69 65.87 -16.38 1.04
C ASN A 69 64.56 -17.09 1.38
N LYS A 70 64.55 -17.92 2.45
CA LYS A 70 63.32 -18.55 2.94
C LYS A 70 62.35 -17.50 3.47
N GLU A 71 62.81 -16.56 4.29
CA GLU A 71 61.98 -15.48 4.83
C GLU A 71 61.34 -14.63 3.72
N VAL A 72 62.12 -14.25 2.69
CA VAL A 72 61.59 -13.50 1.54
C VAL A 72 60.48 -14.27 0.84
N ASN A 73 60.61 -15.59 0.67
CA ASN A 73 59.57 -16.41 0.07
C ASN A 73 58.32 -16.49 0.95
N GLU A 74 58.49 -16.63 2.27
CA GLU A 74 57.36 -16.60 3.21
C GLU A 74 56.64 -15.25 3.22
N TYR A 75 57.38 -14.14 3.18
CA TYR A 75 56.77 -12.82 3.11
C TYR A 75 55.99 -12.63 1.81
N LYS A 76 56.51 -13.10 0.67
CA LYS A 76 55.76 -13.10 -0.60
C LYS A 76 54.47 -13.90 -0.50
N LEU A 77 54.48 -15.05 0.17
CA LEU A 77 53.27 -15.85 0.39
C LEU A 77 52.26 -15.14 1.30
N LYS A 78 52.75 -14.52 2.39
CA LYS A 78 51.91 -13.72 3.30
C LYS A 78 51.25 -12.54 2.57
N ILE A 79 51.98 -11.83 1.70
CA ILE A 79 51.43 -10.75 0.88
C ILE A 79 50.29 -11.27 0.00
N LYS A 80 50.51 -12.36 -0.74
CA LYS A 80 49.46 -12.96 -1.59
C LYS A 80 48.22 -13.37 -0.78
N ASN A 81 48.41 -13.91 0.42
CA ASN A 81 47.29 -14.27 1.29
C ASN A 81 46.51 -13.03 1.77
N ILE A 82 47.21 -11.97 2.16
CA ILE A 82 46.58 -10.70 2.54
C ILE A 82 45.79 -10.11 1.36
N GLU A 83 46.36 -10.11 0.14
CA GLU A 83 45.67 -9.65 -1.06
C GLU A 83 44.40 -10.46 -1.34
N LYS A 84 44.45 -11.79 -1.22
CA LYS A 84 43.28 -12.66 -1.34
C LYS A 84 42.20 -12.31 -0.33
N ARG A 85 42.57 -12.13 0.94
CA ARG A 85 41.62 -11.76 2.02
C ARG A 85 41.01 -10.38 1.81
N ILE A 86 41.79 -9.43 1.28
CA ILE A 86 41.27 -8.11 0.92
C ILE A 86 40.20 -8.24 -0.16
N GLU A 87 40.46 -9.05 -1.19
CA GLU A 87 39.50 -9.26 -2.27
C GLU A 87 38.23 -9.98 -1.80
N GLU A 88 38.38 -11.02 -0.97
CA GLU A 88 37.25 -11.70 -0.33
C GLU A 88 36.42 -10.72 0.52
N GLY A 89 37.07 -9.86 1.30
CA GLY A 89 36.38 -8.84 2.09
C GLY A 89 35.64 -7.80 1.24
N LYS A 90 36.16 -7.42 0.07
CA LYS A 90 35.43 -6.53 -0.85
C LYS A 90 34.17 -7.19 -1.40
N ILE A 91 34.25 -8.47 -1.78
CA ILE A 91 33.10 -9.23 -2.27
C ILE A 91 32.04 -9.32 -1.17
N GLU A 92 32.43 -9.63 0.07
CA GLU A 92 31.53 -9.68 1.22
C GLU A 92 30.85 -8.32 1.48
N ILE A 93 31.60 -7.22 1.42
CA ILE A 93 31.04 -5.87 1.55
C ILE A 93 29.97 -5.60 0.48
N GLU A 94 30.22 -5.99 -0.77
CA GLU A 94 29.28 -5.73 -1.86
C GLU A 94 28.01 -6.57 -1.72
N GLU A 95 28.13 -7.82 -1.28
CA GLU A 95 26.99 -8.67 -0.96
C GLU A 95 26.17 -8.11 0.22
N LEU A 96 26.83 -7.65 1.28
CA LEU A 96 26.16 -7.02 2.43
C LEU A 96 25.42 -5.73 2.04
N LYS A 97 25.96 -4.92 1.12
CA LYS A 97 25.23 -3.74 0.60
C LYS A 97 23.96 -4.15 -0.13
N LYS A 98 24.04 -5.18 -0.98
CA LYS A 98 22.87 -5.68 -1.71
C LYS A 98 21.78 -6.19 -0.76
N GLN A 99 22.17 -6.96 0.26
CA GLN A 99 21.26 -7.44 1.29
C GLN A 99 20.64 -6.29 2.10
N LEU A 100 21.43 -5.25 2.41
CA LEU A 100 20.93 -4.06 3.08
C LEU A 100 19.88 -3.34 2.25
N ASP A 101 20.10 -3.18 0.95
CA ASP A 101 19.13 -2.51 0.07
C ASP A 101 17.85 -3.33 -0.11
N GLN A 102 17.95 -4.66 -0.22
CA GLN A 102 16.78 -5.55 -0.19
C GLN A 102 15.99 -5.40 1.12
N SER A 103 16.67 -5.39 2.27
CA SER A 103 16.02 -5.23 3.57
C SER A 103 15.34 -3.85 3.73
N LYS A 104 15.93 -2.78 3.16
CA LYS A 104 15.28 -1.47 3.12
C LYS A 104 14.00 -1.49 2.27
N GLU A 105 14.04 -2.16 1.12
CA GLU A 105 12.88 -2.31 0.25
C GLU A 105 11.76 -3.10 0.94
N GLU A 106 12.09 -4.23 1.56
CA GLU A 106 11.13 -5.00 2.36
C GLU A 106 10.51 -4.17 3.48
N ARG A 107 11.33 -3.38 4.18
CA ARG A 107 10.84 -2.47 5.22
C ARG A 107 9.90 -1.42 4.65
N LYS A 108 10.23 -0.81 3.51
CA LYS A 108 9.38 0.18 2.84
C LYS A 108 8.04 -0.45 2.46
N ASN A 109 8.08 -1.60 1.80
CA ASN A 109 6.88 -2.34 1.39
C ASN A 109 6.01 -2.67 2.61
N LYS A 110 6.61 -3.16 3.71
CA LYS A 110 5.89 -3.43 4.95
C LYS A 110 5.19 -2.19 5.51
N LEU A 111 5.85 -1.03 5.52
CA LEU A 111 5.24 0.21 5.99
C LEU A 111 4.06 0.64 5.11
N GLU A 112 4.17 0.49 3.79
CA GLU A 112 3.08 0.76 2.84
C GLU A 112 1.89 -0.19 3.07
N TYR A 113 2.15 -1.48 3.26
CA TYR A 113 1.11 -2.45 3.61
C TYR A 113 0.46 -2.14 4.95
N ASP A 114 1.23 -1.76 5.97
CA ASP A 114 0.71 -1.40 7.29
C ASP A 114 -0.15 -0.12 7.23
N GLU A 115 0.22 0.86 6.41
CA GLU A 115 -0.59 2.05 6.14
C GLU A 115 -1.90 1.69 5.40
N MET A 116 -1.81 0.89 4.34
CA MET A 116 -2.99 0.44 3.60
C MET A 116 -3.93 -0.36 4.49
N ALA A 117 -3.40 -1.29 5.31
CA ALA A 117 -4.17 -2.07 6.26
C ALA A 117 -4.85 -1.18 7.31
N ARG A 118 -4.14 -0.17 7.85
CA ARG A 118 -4.74 0.81 8.76
C ARG A 118 -5.89 1.57 8.10
N ASN A 119 -5.75 1.98 6.84
CA ASN A 119 -6.81 2.66 6.11
C ASN A 119 -8.01 1.74 5.83
N ILE A 120 -7.77 0.48 5.45
CA ILE A 120 -8.84 -0.52 5.24
C ILE A 120 -9.59 -0.79 6.54
N ASN A 121 -8.88 -0.92 7.67
CA ASN A 121 -9.48 -1.18 8.98
C ASN A 121 -10.32 -0.02 9.54
N LYS A 122 -10.26 1.19 8.94
CA LYS A 122 -11.21 2.27 9.26
C LYS A 122 -12.62 1.95 8.81
N TYR A 123 -12.77 1.10 7.79
CA TYR A 123 -14.08 0.70 7.29
C TYR A 123 -14.60 -0.54 8.03
N PRO A 124 -15.92 -0.64 8.27
CA PRO A 124 -16.50 -1.81 8.89
C PRO A 124 -16.26 -3.05 8.03
N SER A 125 -16.24 -4.22 8.66
CA SER A 125 -16.02 -5.48 7.96
C SER A 125 -17.08 -5.69 6.87
N ARG A 126 -16.70 -6.36 5.78
CA ARG A 126 -17.62 -6.70 4.70
C ARG A 126 -18.88 -7.42 5.20
N SER A 127 -18.74 -8.27 6.22
CA SER A 127 -19.88 -8.96 6.84
C SER A 127 -20.84 -8.00 7.56
N GLN A 128 -20.32 -6.99 8.27
CA GLN A 128 -21.17 -5.97 8.92
C GLN A 128 -21.92 -5.13 7.88
N ILE A 129 -21.25 -4.71 6.80
CA ILE A 129 -21.88 -3.99 5.69
C ILE A 129 -22.98 -4.85 5.06
N GLN A 130 -22.71 -6.14 4.81
CA GLN A 130 -23.69 -7.05 4.23
C GLN A 130 -24.92 -7.21 5.14
N LYS A 131 -24.72 -7.40 6.45
CA LYS A 131 -25.83 -7.46 7.41
C LYS A 131 -26.67 -6.19 7.38
N HIS A 132 -26.02 -5.03 7.32
CA HIS A 132 -26.73 -3.74 7.23
C HIS A 132 -27.53 -3.64 5.93
N MET A 133 -26.96 -4.07 4.79
CA MET A 133 -27.68 -4.15 3.51
C MET A 133 -28.90 -5.08 3.59
N ASP A 134 -28.73 -6.26 4.19
CA ASP A 134 -29.83 -7.23 4.32
C ASP A 134 -30.97 -6.68 5.20
N ILE A 135 -30.63 -5.96 6.28
CA ILE A 135 -31.63 -5.28 7.13
C ILE A 135 -32.35 -4.19 6.33
N LEU A 136 -31.61 -3.34 5.63
CA LEU A 136 -32.19 -2.25 4.84
C LEU A 136 -33.11 -2.78 3.74
N ASN A 137 -32.70 -3.85 3.05
CA ASN A 137 -33.51 -4.53 2.03
C ASN A 137 -34.80 -5.13 2.62
N LYS A 138 -34.76 -5.68 3.84
CA LYS A 138 -35.96 -6.15 4.53
C LYS A 138 -36.90 -5.00 4.89
N GLN A 139 -36.35 -3.87 5.34
CA GLN A 139 -37.15 -2.67 5.63
C GLN A 139 -37.81 -2.12 4.36
N ILE A 140 -37.08 -2.04 3.25
CA ILE A 140 -37.64 -1.64 1.95
C ILE A 140 -38.79 -2.56 1.55
N ASN A 141 -38.59 -3.88 1.60
CA ASN A 141 -39.66 -4.84 1.28
C ASN A 141 -40.88 -4.73 2.20
N MET A 142 -40.69 -4.40 3.49
CA MET A 142 -41.81 -4.16 4.40
C MET A 142 -42.57 -2.88 4.01
N LEU A 143 -41.86 -1.78 3.75
CA LEU A 143 -42.45 -0.52 3.34
C LEU A 143 -43.19 -0.64 2.00
N GLU A 144 -42.65 -1.39 1.04
CA GLU A 144 -43.34 -1.67 -0.23
C GLU A 144 -44.64 -2.45 -0.02
N LYS A 145 -44.64 -3.45 0.88
CA LYS A 145 -45.87 -4.17 1.23
C LYS A 145 -46.90 -3.28 1.91
N GLU A 146 -46.46 -2.44 2.83
CA GLU A 146 -47.31 -1.49 3.54
C GLU A 146 -47.89 -0.44 2.56
N HIS A 147 -47.06 0.09 1.66
CA HIS A 147 -47.51 0.96 0.59
C HIS A 147 -48.57 0.27 -0.28
N ASN A 148 -48.32 -0.95 -0.75
CA ASN A 148 -49.27 -1.69 -1.58
C ASN A 148 -50.59 -1.94 -0.84
N TYR A 149 -50.52 -2.28 0.46
CA TYR A 149 -51.71 -2.47 1.29
C TYR A 149 -52.53 -1.17 1.42
N TYR A 150 -51.89 -0.03 1.66
CA TYR A 150 -52.58 1.26 1.70
C TYR A 150 -53.15 1.65 0.35
N GLU A 151 -52.44 1.38 -0.74
CA GLU A 151 -52.92 1.65 -2.10
C GLU A 151 -54.16 0.80 -2.44
N GLU A 152 -54.15 -0.49 -2.13
CA GLU A 152 -55.32 -1.38 -2.27
C GLU A 152 -56.49 -0.89 -1.43
N THR A 153 -56.23 -0.49 -0.18
CA THR A 153 -57.26 0.04 0.73
C THR A 153 -57.87 1.33 0.18
N ILE A 154 -57.05 2.27 -0.29
CA ILE A 154 -57.51 3.52 -0.90
C ILE A 154 -58.33 3.22 -2.15
N ASN A 155 -57.89 2.31 -3.01
CA ASN A 155 -58.61 1.91 -4.21
C ASN A 155 -59.96 1.25 -3.88
N LEU A 156 -60.02 0.43 -2.83
CA LEU A 156 -61.27 -0.14 -2.34
C LEU A 156 -62.21 0.95 -1.82
N ARG A 157 -61.72 1.90 -1.02
CA ARG A 157 -62.52 3.02 -0.52
C ARG A 157 -63.02 3.91 -1.66
N LYS A 158 -62.20 4.19 -2.67
CA LYS A 158 -62.62 4.90 -3.89
C LYS A 158 -63.76 4.17 -4.61
N LYS A 159 -63.67 2.84 -4.76
CA LYS A 159 -64.74 2.02 -5.35
C LYS A 159 -66.03 2.07 -4.52
N GLN A 160 -65.93 1.89 -3.20
CA GLN A 160 -67.07 1.97 -2.29
C GLN A 160 -67.75 3.34 -2.33
N PHE A 161 -66.95 4.41 -2.34
CA PHE A 161 -67.45 5.78 -2.44
C PHE A 161 -68.14 6.04 -3.78
N HIS A 162 -67.59 5.52 -4.88
CA HIS A 162 -68.23 5.59 -6.20
C HIS A 162 -69.59 4.86 -6.20
N THR A 163 -69.68 3.66 -5.62
CA THR A 163 -70.97 2.95 -5.48
C THR A 163 -71.97 3.75 -4.64
N LEU A 164 -71.53 4.37 -3.55
CA LEU A 164 -72.40 5.23 -2.73
C LEU A 164 -72.91 6.44 -3.52
N LEU A 165 -72.04 7.10 -4.28
CA LEU A 165 -72.44 8.21 -5.16
C LEU A 165 -73.49 7.77 -6.17
N VAL A 166 -73.28 6.64 -6.86
CA VAL A 166 -74.27 6.11 -7.81
C VAL A 166 -75.59 5.80 -7.12
N SER A 167 -75.58 5.17 -5.94
CA SER A 167 -76.82 4.89 -5.19
C SER A 167 -77.51 6.17 -4.70
N ALA A 168 -76.75 7.22 -4.34
CA ALA A 168 -77.31 8.51 -3.96
C ALA A 168 -77.93 9.22 -5.17
N ASP A 169 -77.28 9.16 -6.34
CA ASP A 169 -77.81 9.65 -7.61
C ASP A 169 -79.08 8.90 -8.00
N GLU A 170 -79.13 7.57 -7.83
CA GLU A 170 -80.34 6.76 -8.05
C GLU A 170 -81.47 7.16 -7.10
N ILE A 171 -81.18 7.40 -5.82
CA ILE A 171 -82.18 7.89 -4.86
C ILE A 171 -82.66 9.28 -5.27
N LEU A 172 -81.76 10.21 -5.61
CA LEU A 172 -82.11 11.55 -6.08
C LEU A 172 -82.96 11.48 -7.36
N TYR A 173 -82.63 10.59 -8.29
CA TYR A 173 -83.40 10.31 -9.48
C TYR A 173 -84.78 9.74 -9.13
N SER A 174 -84.88 8.79 -8.19
CA SER A 174 -86.15 8.24 -7.71
C SER A 174 -87.03 9.29 -7.01
N ILE A 175 -86.42 10.23 -6.28
CA ILE A 175 -87.12 11.33 -5.63
C ILE A 175 -87.66 12.30 -6.69
N LYS A 176 -86.87 12.61 -7.73
CA LYS A 176 -87.33 13.40 -8.87
C LYS A 176 -88.50 12.71 -9.60
N GLN A 177 -88.36 11.43 -9.91
CA GLN A 177 -89.44 10.65 -10.55
C GLN A 177 -90.69 10.52 -9.67
N ASN A 178 -90.56 10.34 -8.36
CA ASN A 178 -91.70 10.34 -7.44
C ASN A 178 -92.32 11.73 -7.31
N ARG A 179 -91.55 12.81 -7.45
CA ARG A 179 -92.06 14.18 -7.46
C ARG A 179 -92.86 14.43 -8.74
N GLU A 180 -92.31 14.06 -9.90
CA GLU A 180 -92.99 14.14 -11.20
C GLU A 180 -94.21 13.21 -11.27
N GLY A 181 -94.13 12.01 -10.70
CA GLY A 181 -95.24 11.05 -10.62
C GLY A 181 -96.34 11.50 -9.67
N LYS A 182 -95.99 12.08 -8.52
CA LYS A 182 -96.98 12.72 -7.62
C LYS A 182 -97.57 13.97 -8.22
N GLU A 183 -96.83 14.72 -9.03
CA GLU A 183 -97.33 15.86 -9.79
C GLU A 183 -98.33 15.38 -10.86
N TYR A 184 -98.06 14.24 -11.51
CA TYR A 184 -99.00 13.58 -12.43
C TYR A 184 -100.26 13.04 -11.71
N GLU A 185 -100.10 12.45 -10.51
CA GLU A 185 -101.22 12.00 -9.67
C GLU A 185 -102.01 13.18 -9.09
N TRP A 186 -101.36 14.28 -8.72
CA TRP A 186 -101.99 15.54 -8.31
C TRP A 186 -102.79 16.14 -9.47
N ILE A 187 -102.21 16.23 -10.67
CA ILE A 187 -102.91 16.73 -11.87
C ILE A 187 -104.12 15.86 -12.17
N LYS A 188 -103.97 14.53 -12.13
CA LYS A 188 -105.06 13.58 -12.38
C LYS A 188 -106.15 13.61 -11.30
N ALA A 189 -105.77 13.74 -10.03
CA ALA A 189 -106.72 13.88 -8.93
C ALA A 189 -107.42 15.25 -8.94
N MET A 190 -106.76 16.30 -9.45
CA MET A 190 -107.37 17.60 -9.66
C MET A 190 -108.33 17.58 -10.86
N ASP A 191 -108.02 16.81 -11.91
CA ASP A 191 -108.92 16.51 -13.04
C ASP A 191 -110.17 15.76 -12.56
N GLU A 192 -110.00 14.68 -11.78
CA GLU A 192 -111.10 13.91 -11.16
C GLU A 192 -111.92 14.72 -10.15
N LEU A 193 -111.32 15.72 -9.46
CA LEU A 193 -112.05 16.64 -8.58
C LEU A 193 -112.75 17.77 -9.35
N SER A 194 -112.27 18.12 -10.55
CA SER A 194 -112.93 19.06 -11.46
C SER A 194 -114.16 18.45 -12.13
N GLU A 195 -114.19 17.12 -12.33
CA GLU A 195 -115.34 16.42 -12.91
C GLU A 195 -116.58 16.37 -11.98
N ASP A 196 -116.47 16.67 -10.68
CA ASP A 196 -117.60 16.66 -9.73
C ASP A 196 -118.05 18.07 -9.28
N LEU A 197 -117.39 19.13 -9.76
CA LEU A 197 -117.84 20.51 -9.68
C LEU A 197 -117.52 21.25 -10.98
N THR A 198 -118.35 21.07 -12.01
CA THR A 198 -118.85 22.12 -12.94
C THR A 198 -119.50 21.49 -14.18
N GLN A 199 -120.83 21.39 -14.17
CA GLN A 199 -121.63 21.58 -15.39
C GLN A 199 -122.31 22.96 -15.27
N GLU A 200 -122.30 23.69 -16.38
CA GLU A 200 -122.74 25.08 -16.60
C GLU A 200 -121.73 26.14 -16.11
N ASP A 201 -121.16 27.02 -16.94
CA ASP A 201 -121.41 27.31 -18.35
C ASP A 201 -120.21 28.10 -18.92
N GLU A 202 -119.99 27.96 -20.23
CA GLU A 202 -118.88 28.52 -21.01
C GLU A 202 -119.03 30.02 -21.33
N SER A 203 -117.90 30.60 -21.77
CA SER A 203 -117.69 31.83 -22.58
C SER A 203 -117.47 33.15 -21.79
N GLU A 204 -116.50 34.03 -22.09
CA GLU A 204 -115.73 34.31 -23.31
C GLU A 204 -114.25 34.65 -23.05
N MET A 205 -113.44 34.49 -24.11
CA MET A 205 -112.04 34.90 -24.31
C MET A 205 -111.80 36.40 -24.14
N ASP A 206 -110.56 36.79 -23.77
CA ASP A 206 -109.70 37.56 -24.67
C ASP A 206 -108.20 37.43 -24.27
N GLU A 207 -107.34 37.47 -25.28
CA GLU A 207 -105.92 37.11 -25.25
C GLU A 207 -104.97 38.27 -24.89
N ASN A 208 -103.72 37.87 -24.57
CA ASN A 208 -102.44 38.60 -24.72
C ASN A 208 -102.13 39.66 -23.63
N ASP A 209 -100.91 39.84 -23.13
CA ASP A 209 -99.59 39.30 -23.45
C ASP A 209 -98.64 39.65 -22.27
N ASP A 210 -97.44 39.06 -22.31
CA ASP A 210 -96.17 39.59 -21.80
C ASP A 210 -95.75 39.43 -20.31
N ASP A 211 -94.81 38.48 -20.18
CA ASP A 211 -93.43 38.66 -19.73
C ASP A 211 -93.06 38.78 -18.23
N LYS A 212 -92.41 37.68 -17.79
CA LYS A 212 -91.06 37.56 -17.19
C LYS A 212 -90.75 38.00 -15.75
N ASP A 213 -90.19 36.98 -15.08
CA ASP A 213 -89.00 36.97 -14.22
C ASP A 213 -89.05 37.61 -12.83
N ASP A 214 -89.38 36.74 -11.88
CA ASP A 214 -88.53 36.28 -10.78
C ASP A 214 -87.33 37.16 -10.36
N ASN A 215 -87.61 37.84 -9.26
CA ASN A 215 -86.75 38.21 -8.16
C ASN A 215 -85.86 37.04 -7.67
N ILE A 216 -84.52 37.18 -7.69
CA ILE A 216 -83.63 36.47 -6.75
C ILE A 216 -82.60 37.42 -6.14
N LEU A 217 -82.59 37.38 -4.82
CA LEU A 217 -81.77 38.09 -3.86
C LEU A 217 -80.30 37.64 -3.79
N GLU A 218 -79.47 38.65 -3.48
CA GLU A 218 -78.39 38.72 -2.49
C GLU A 218 -77.31 37.62 -2.35
N ASP A 219 -76.10 38.11 -2.63
CA ASP A 219 -74.79 37.81 -2.05
C ASP A 219 -74.72 37.23 -0.62
N LYS A 220 -73.81 36.25 -0.46
CA LYS A 220 -72.65 36.27 0.49
C LYS A 220 -71.77 35.02 0.28
N VAL A 221 -70.55 35.17 -0.25
CA VAL A 221 -69.21 35.27 0.42
C VAL A 221 -68.81 34.07 1.29
N TYR A 222 -67.64 33.47 0.97
CA TYR A 222 -66.47 33.10 1.80
C TYR A 222 -65.74 31.92 1.14
N MET A 223 -64.64 32.15 0.42
CA MET A 223 -63.22 32.25 0.84
C MET A 223 -62.47 30.92 0.62
N ASP A 224 -61.41 31.08 -0.17
CA ASP A 224 -60.43 30.09 -0.63
C ASP A 224 -59.32 30.00 0.42
N GLU A 225 -58.92 28.79 0.83
CA GLU A 225 -57.70 28.55 1.59
C GLU A 225 -56.75 27.65 0.79
N SER A 226 -55.51 28.12 0.70
CA SER A 226 -54.32 27.41 0.23
C SER A 226 -53.73 26.51 1.30
#